data_AF-A0ABD2U2E4-F1
#
_entry.id   AF-A0ABD2U2E4-F1
#
_cell.length_a   1.000
_cell.length_b   1.000
_cell.length_c   1.000
_cell.angle_alpha   90.00
_cell.angle_beta   90.00
_cell.angle_gamma   90.00
#
_symmetry.space_group_name_H-M   'P 1'
#
loop_
_entity.id
_entity.type
_entity.pdbx_description
1 polymer ?
#
loop_
_entity_poly.entity_id
_entity_poly.type
_entity_poly.pdbx_seq_one_letter_code
_entity_poly.pdbx_strand_id
1 'polypeptide(L)'
;MEGEVGTCSSMAALADSLKCETQGEGRSGVIVNESKSAKFPLSFWEIGVAVSVVLGYALGLGCVYLTMPASDYSFLKLPRNLEDLQILRDHLESYTSDYTVQVLVGYCVVYIFMQTFMIPGTVFMSLLAGSLFGVFRGVALVVFTATAGASSCYFLSKLIGRPLVFSLWPDKLTFFRDQVAKRRKGLLNYMLFLRVTPTLPNTFINVASPIVDVPYHTFFFATVIGIIPAAYVTVRAGITLGELQSVGDLYDMHSIGTLFLIGLVSITPTLIGNKN
;
A
#
# COMPACT_ATOMS: atom_id res chain seq x y z
N MET A 1 -9.64 58.11 68.54
CA MET A 1 -9.93 59.39 67.87
C MET A 1 -8.98 59.47 66.69
N GLU A 2 -9.55 59.38 65.49
CA GLU A 2 -9.12 60.01 64.22
C GLU A 2 -7.62 59.92 63.85
N GLY A 3 -7.20 59.51 62.65
CA GLY A 3 -7.88 59.30 61.38
C GLY A 3 -6.80 59.04 60.32
N GLU A 4 -7.22 58.39 59.23
CA GLU A 4 -6.47 58.17 57.97
C GLU A 4 -5.87 59.49 57.44
N VAL A 5 -4.79 59.52 56.67
CA VAL A 5 -4.71 59.25 55.21
C VAL A 5 -3.20 59.33 54.87
N GLY A 6 -2.49 58.39 54.25
CA GLY A 6 -2.90 57.24 53.46
C GLY A 6 -3.18 57.61 52.01
N THR A 7 -2.18 57.94 51.17
CA THR A 7 -2.21 57.79 49.67
C THR A 7 -0.98 58.36 48.92
N CYS A 8 0.25 58.05 49.33
CA CYS A 8 1.41 58.28 48.41
C CYS A 8 2.48 57.18 48.41
N SER A 9 2.44 56.23 49.34
CA SER A 9 3.42 55.13 49.39
C SER A 9 2.96 53.85 48.67
N SER A 10 1.72 53.78 48.19
CA SER A 10 1.15 52.56 47.57
C SER A 10 1.28 52.54 46.02
N MET A 11 1.41 53.69 45.35
CA MET A 11 1.62 53.73 43.90
C MET A 11 3.04 53.35 43.48
N ALA A 12 4.05 53.60 44.32
CA ALA A 12 5.44 53.18 44.05
C ALA A 12 5.60 51.65 44.20
N ALA A 13 4.92 51.03 45.16
CA ALA A 13 4.93 49.58 45.36
C ALA A 13 4.15 48.82 44.26
N LEU A 14 3.07 49.41 43.72
CA LEU A 14 2.35 48.86 42.57
C LEU A 14 3.13 48.98 41.24
N ALA A 15 3.95 50.04 41.08
CA ALA A 15 4.80 50.21 39.90
C ALA A 15 5.96 49.19 39.86
N ASP A 16 6.51 48.80 41.00
CA ASP A 16 7.58 47.79 41.06
C ASP A 16 7.06 46.34 40.90
N SER A 17 5.84 46.04 41.36
CA SER A 17 5.23 44.72 41.11
C SER A 17 4.81 44.51 39.64
N LEU A 18 4.35 45.55 38.94
CA LEU A 18 4.04 45.47 37.51
C LEU A 18 5.30 45.35 36.62
N LYS A 19 6.46 45.79 37.12
CA LYS A 19 7.74 45.69 36.40
C LYS A 19 8.46 44.36 36.59
N CYS A 20 8.08 43.60 37.62
CA CYS A 20 8.57 42.24 37.85
C CYS A 20 7.72 41.16 37.13
N GLU A 21 6.48 41.47 36.74
CA GLU A 21 5.66 40.59 35.88
C GLU A 21 5.89 40.78 34.37
N THR A 22 6.52 41.89 33.94
CA THR A 22 6.97 42.09 32.54
C THR A 22 8.41 41.60 32.29
N GLN A 23 8.83 40.58 33.05
CA GLN A 23 9.99 39.75 32.75
C GLN A 23 9.58 38.32 32.31
N GLY A 24 8.32 38.18 31.87
CA GLY A 24 7.88 37.17 30.91
C GLY A 24 7.57 37.85 29.57
N GLU A 25 7.99 37.21 28.48
CA GLU A 25 7.72 37.63 27.09
C GLU A 25 8.62 38.74 26.51
N GLY A 26 9.40 38.40 25.47
CA GLY A 26 10.13 39.40 24.68
C GLY A 26 11.52 39.04 24.16
N ARG A 27 11.89 37.76 24.00
CA ARG A 27 13.09 37.39 23.24
C ARG A 27 12.72 37.25 21.76
N SER A 28 12.52 38.38 21.08
CA SER A 28 12.30 38.43 19.63
C SER A 28 13.23 39.45 19.01
N GLY A 29 14.14 38.99 18.15
CA GLY A 29 15.14 39.84 17.54
C GLY A 29 16.38 39.12 17.03
N VAL A 30 16.31 37.82 16.74
CA VAL A 30 17.24 37.20 15.79
C VAL A 30 16.37 36.63 14.68
N ILE A 31 16.19 37.38 13.60
CA ILE A 31 15.75 36.82 12.33
C ILE A 31 16.95 36.00 11.84
N VAL A 32 17.10 34.78 12.37
CA VAL A 32 17.85 33.75 11.67
C VAL A 32 16.96 33.40 10.50
N ASN A 33 17.31 33.96 9.34
CA ASN A 33 16.81 33.49 8.07
C ASN A 33 17.44 32.10 7.86
N GLU A 34 16.99 31.10 8.62
CA GLU A 34 17.17 29.70 8.27
C GLU A 34 16.35 29.52 6.99
N SER A 35 17.02 29.72 5.87
CA SER A 35 16.75 28.92 4.70
C SER A 35 16.82 27.47 5.17
N LYS A 36 15.67 26.92 5.58
CA LYS A 36 15.45 25.49 5.64
C LYS A 36 15.58 25.04 4.19
N SER A 37 16.82 24.86 3.75
CA SER A 37 17.15 23.94 2.68
C SER A 37 16.47 22.66 3.11
N ALA A 38 15.32 22.35 2.52
CA ALA A 38 14.62 21.11 2.69
C ALA A 38 15.56 20.02 2.18
N LYS A 39 16.52 19.61 3.03
CA LYS A 39 17.35 18.45 2.79
C LYS A 39 16.37 17.30 2.79
N PHE A 40 16.08 16.79 1.60
CA PHE A 40 15.30 15.57 1.45
C PHE A 40 15.88 14.54 2.42
N PRO A 41 15.03 13.88 3.23
CA PRO A 41 15.48 12.97 4.29
C PRO A 41 16.10 11.67 3.74
N LEU A 42 16.17 11.53 2.42
CA LEU A 42 16.67 10.37 1.71
C LEU A 42 18.18 10.47 1.50
N SER A 43 18.90 9.44 1.94
CA SER A 43 20.33 9.29 1.66
C SER A 43 20.55 9.00 0.18
N PHE A 44 21.67 9.47 -0.38
CA PHE A 44 22.08 9.15 -1.75
C PHE A 44 22.12 7.63 -1.99
N TRP A 45 22.47 6.85 -0.97
CA TRP A 45 22.46 5.38 -1.01
C TRP A 45 21.05 4.79 -1.14
N GLU A 46 20.06 5.36 -0.44
CA GLU A 46 18.66 4.90 -0.52
C GLU A 46 18.08 5.18 -1.91
N ILE A 47 18.41 6.34 -2.47
CA ILE A 47 18.06 6.70 -3.85
C ILE A 47 18.74 5.74 -4.83
N GLY A 48 20.04 5.46 -4.65
CA GLY A 48 20.78 4.52 -5.49
C GLY A 48 20.18 3.11 -5.48
N VAL A 49 19.78 2.60 -4.30
CA VAL A 49 19.11 1.30 -4.17
C VAL A 49 17.71 1.32 -4.78
N ALA A 50 16.94 2.39 -4.59
CA ALA A 50 15.63 2.54 -5.22
C ALA A 50 15.74 2.53 -6.76
N VAL A 51 16.68 3.30 -7.30
CA VAL A 51 16.94 3.37 -8.74
C VAL A 51 17.42 2.02 -9.27
N SER A 52 18.30 1.30 -8.57
CA SER A 52 18.75 -0.03 -9.00
C SER A 52 17.63 -1.06 -9.01
N VAL A 53 16.70 -1.02 -8.05
CA VAL A 53 15.50 -1.86 -8.05
C VAL A 53 14.61 -1.54 -9.25
N VAL A 54 14.35 -0.25 -9.51
CA VAL A 54 13.57 0.19 -10.68
C VAL A 54 14.21 -0.26 -11.99
N LEU A 55 15.53 -0.06 -12.13
CA LEU A 55 16.28 -0.48 -13.31
C LEU A 55 16.30 -2.00 -13.44
N GLY A 56 16.43 -2.76 -12.36
CA GLY A 56 16.37 -4.22 -12.39
C GLY A 56 15.01 -4.73 -12.89
N TYR A 57 13.92 -4.10 -12.44
CA TYR A 57 12.58 -4.37 -12.94
C TYR A 57 12.40 -4.00 -14.42
N ALA A 58 12.90 -2.83 -14.83
CA ALA A 58 12.85 -2.38 -16.22
C ALA A 58 13.69 -3.28 -17.15
N LEU A 59 14.86 -3.72 -16.70
CA LEU A 59 15.70 -4.69 -17.39
C LEU A 59 15.00 -6.05 -17.49
N GLY A 60 14.36 -6.52 -16.42
CA GLY A 60 13.55 -7.74 -16.44
C GLY A 60 12.43 -7.68 -17.48
N LEU A 61 11.71 -6.55 -17.52
CA LEU A 61 10.66 -6.30 -18.53
C LEU A 61 11.25 -6.25 -19.95
N GLY A 62 12.40 -5.60 -20.12
CA GLY A 62 13.14 -5.53 -21.38
C GLY A 62 13.64 -6.89 -21.86
N CYS A 63 14.16 -7.73 -20.96
CA CYS A 63 14.58 -9.09 -21.27
C CYS A 63 13.39 -9.95 -21.71
N VAL A 64 12.24 -9.85 -21.04
CA VAL A 64 11.00 -10.52 -21.48
C VAL A 64 10.60 -10.04 -22.87
N TYR A 65 10.64 -8.72 -23.10
CA TYR A 65 10.31 -8.12 -24.40
C TYR A 65 11.24 -8.62 -25.53
N LEU A 66 12.55 -8.73 -25.25
CA LEU A 66 13.55 -9.21 -26.21
C LEU A 66 13.54 -10.72 -26.44
N THR A 67 13.11 -11.50 -25.44
CA THR A 67 13.05 -12.97 -25.53
C THR A 67 11.76 -13.44 -26.22
N MET A 68 10.77 -12.56 -26.37
CA MET A 68 9.52 -12.87 -27.05
C MET A 68 9.75 -12.81 -28.58
N PRO A 69 9.40 -13.88 -29.34
CA PRO A 69 9.56 -13.89 -30.80
C PRO A 69 8.80 -12.73 -31.45
N ALA A 70 9.25 -12.32 -32.63
CA ALA A 70 8.70 -11.19 -33.40
C ALA A 70 7.30 -11.50 -33.97
N SER A 71 6.31 -11.69 -33.10
CA SER A 71 4.89 -11.59 -33.42
C SER A 71 4.43 -10.19 -33.02
N ASP A 72 3.64 -9.57 -33.90
CA ASP A 72 3.22 -8.16 -33.89
C ASP A 72 3.08 -7.53 -32.49
N TYR A 73 4.05 -6.72 -32.05
CA TYR A 73 4.03 -6.06 -30.73
C TYR A 73 2.87 -5.06 -30.51
N SER A 74 2.00 -4.89 -31.52
CA SER A 74 0.81 -4.04 -31.45
C SER A 74 -0.26 -4.57 -30.48
N PHE A 75 -0.27 -5.87 -30.14
CA PHE A 75 -1.26 -6.48 -29.25
C PHE A 75 -0.86 -6.56 -27.75
N LEU A 76 0.43 -6.43 -27.40
CA LEU A 76 0.92 -6.49 -25.99
C LEU A 76 0.66 -5.19 -25.21
N LYS A 77 -0.49 -4.57 -25.42
CA LYS A 77 -0.94 -3.47 -24.58
C LYS A 77 -1.54 -4.05 -23.32
N LEU A 78 -1.21 -3.43 -22.19
CA LEU A 78 -1.81 -3.79 -20.91
C LEU A 78 -3.34 -3.60 -21.03
N PRO A 79 -4.15 -4.67 -20.82
CA PRO A 79 -5.59 -4.60 -21.05
C PRO A 79 -6.21 -3.54 -20.13
N ARG A 80 -6.92 -2.58 -20.71
CA ARG A 80 -7.60 -1.51 -19.97
C ARG A 80 -9.09 -1.72 -19.87
N ASN A 81 -9.65 -2.53 -20.77
CA ASN A 81 -11.06 -2.92 -20.81
C ASN A 81 -11.18 -4.42 -21.08
N LEU A 82 -12.42 -4.94 -21.06
CA LEU A 82 -12.70 -6.36 -21.28
C LEU A 82 -12.42 -6.79 -22.73
N GLU A 83 -12.61 -5.91 -23.70
CA GLU A 83 -12.40 -6.16 -25.13
C GLU A 83 -10.90 -6.36 -25.43
N ASP A 84 -10.03 -5.49 -24.94
CA ASP A 84 -8.57 -5.60 -25.00
C ASP A 84 -8.11 -6.93 -24.38
N LEU A 85 -8.75 -7.32 -23.28
CA LEU A 85 -8.44 -8.55 -22.57
C LEU A 85 -8.85 -9.79 -23.39
N GLN A 86 -10.00 -9.76 -24.09
CA GLN A 86 -10.45 -10.81 -25.01
C GLN A 86 -9.55 -10.91 -26.25
N ILE A 87 -9.10 -9.79 -26.81
CA ILE A 87 -8.15 -9.81 -27.93
C ILE A 87 -6.82 -10.42 -27.48
N LEU A 88 -6.29 -9.97 -26.34
CA LEU A 88 -5.03 -10.49 -25.79
C LEU A 88 -5.13 -11.98 -25.48
N ARG A 89 -6.29 -12.42 -25.02
CA ARG A 89 -6.66 -13.81 -24.76
C ARG A 89 -6.53 -14.70 -25.99
N ASP A 90 -7.24 -14.35 -27.06
CA ASP A 90 -7.31 -15.15 -28.27
C ASP A 90 -5.91 -15.32 -28.90
N HIS A 91 -5.10 -14.27 -28.84
CA HIS A 91 -3.71 -14.31 -29.32
C HIS A 91 -2.80 -15.15 -28.42
N LEU A 92 -2.95 -15.04 -27.09
CA LEU A 92 -2.15 -15.80 -26.14
C LEU A 92 -2.54 -17.28 -26.06
N GLU A 93 -3.80 -17.65 -26.31
CA GLU A 93 -4.25 -19.04 -26.31
C GLU A 93 -3.53 -19.86 -27.39
N SER A 94 -3.43 -19.31 -28.60
CA SER A 94 -2.66 -19.93 -29.69
C SER A 94 -1.16 -20.02 -29.36
N TYR A 95 -0.62 -19.08 -28.58
CA TYR A 95 0.80 -19.06 -28.17
C TYR A 95 1.11 -19.96 -26.97
N THR A 96 0.13 -20.22 -26.11
CA THR A 96 0.30 -20.97 -24.87
C THR A 96 0.59 -22.45 -25.13
N SER A 97 0.17 -23.01 -26.27
CA SER A 97 0.46 -24.42 -26.61
C SER A 97 1.97 -24.68 -26.84
N ASP A 98 2.69 -23.72 -27.41
CA ASP A 98 4.10 -23.89 -27.82
C ASP A 98 5.11 -23.18 -26.88
N TYR A 99 4.67 -22.15 -26.13
CA TYR A 99 5.56 -21.29 -25.33
C TYR A 99 5.06 -21.02 -23.89
N THR A 100 4.41 -21.99 -23.24
CA THR A 100 3.85 -21.87 -21.87
C THR A 100 4.79 -21.19 -20.86
N VAL A 101 6.07 -21.58 -20.87
CA VAL A 101 7.06 -21.06 -19.89
C VAL A 101 7.34 -19.58 -20.12
N GLN A 102 7.45 -19.13 -21.38
CA GLN A 102 7.71 -17.73 -21.70
C GLN A 102 6.51 -16.85 -21.33
N VAL A 103 5.29 -17.29 -21.66
CA VAL A 103 4.05 -16.59 -21.28
C VAL A 103 3.93 -16.49 -19.75
N LEU A 104 4.24 -17.56 -19.02
CA LEU A 104 4.21 -17.59 -17.56
C LEU A 104 5.23 -16.61 -16.94
N VAL A 105 6.47 -16.62 -17.43
CA VAL A 105 7.53 -15.71 -16.95
C VAL A 105 7.16 -14.27 -17.26
N GLY A 106 6.70 -13.98 -18.49
CA GLY A 106 6.28 -12.64 -18.88
C GLY A 106 5.11 -12.13 -18.04
N TYR A 107 4.09 -12.97 -17.83
CA TYR A 107 2.98 -12.68 -16.93
C TYR A 107 3.47 -12.34 -15.52
N CYS A 108 4.35 -13.16 -14.94
CA CYS A 108 4.89 -12.93 -13.61
C CYS A 108 5.63 -11.60 -13.51
N VAL A 109 6.53 -11.31 -14.45
CA VAL A 109 7.32 -10.08 -14.45
C VAL A 109 6.40 -8.85 -14.56
N VAL A 110 5.44 -8.86 -15.48
CA VAL A 110 4.50 -7.75 -15.68
C VAL A 110 3.62 -7.56 -14.44
N TYR A 111 3.05 -8.63 -13.89
CA TYR A 111 2.19 -8.54 -12.70
C TYR A 111 2.97 -8.00 -11.50
N ILE A 112 4.15 -8.56 -11.22
CA ILE A 112 5.00 -8.14 -10.09
C ILE A 112 5.41 -6.68 -10.29
N PHE A 113 5.76 -6.27 -11.51
CA PHE A 113 6.08 -4.88 -11.85
C PHE A 113 4.91 -3.94 -11.51
N MET A 114 3.73 -4.23 -12.05
CA MET A 114 2.53 -3.43 -11.80
C MET A 114 2.23 -3.32 -10.30
N GLN A 115 2.28 -4.45 -9.59
CA GLN A 115 1.99 -4.49 -8.16
C GLN A 115 3.06 -3.77 -7.33
N THR A 116 4.34 -3.83 -7.73
CA THR A 116 5.45 -3.14 -7.05
C THR A 116 5.32 -1.64 -7.16
N PHE A 117 4.99 -1.14 -8.37
CA PHE A 117 4.84 0.28 -8.68
C PHE A 117 3.41 0.79 -8.54
N MET A 118 2.52 0.01 -7.90
CA MET A 118 1.16 0.44 -7.57
C MET A 118 0.31 0.81 -8.81
N ILE A 119 0.64 0.24 -9.97
CA ILE A 119 -0.02 0.50 -11.25
C ILE A 119 -1.40 -0.19 -11.23
N PRO A 120 -2.50 0.56 -11.46
CA PRO A 120 -3.83 -0.04 -11.53
C PRO A 120 -3.96 -0.96 -12.75
N GLY A 121 -4.80 -2.00 -12.65
CA GLY A 121 -5.07 -2.94 -13.74
C GLY A 121 -4.71 -4.40 -13.46
N THR A 122 -4.20 -4.74 -12.27
CA THR A 122 -3.88 -6.12 -11.87
C THR A 122 -5.11 -7.05 -11.83
N VAL A 123 -6.32 -6.48 -11.78
CA VAL A 123 -7.58 -7.23 -11.94
C VAL A 123 -7.69 -7.90 -13.33
N PHE A 124 -7.31 -7.19 -14.40
CA PHE A 124 -7.33 -7.74 -15.76
C PHE A 124 -6.30 -8.85 -15.92
N MET A 125 -5.13 -8.70 -15.31
CA MET A 125 -4.14 -9.79 -15.26
C MET A 125 -4.69 -11.00 -14.50
N SER A 126 -5.45 -10.80 -13.43
CA SER A 126 -6.04 -11.91 -12.67
C SER A 126 -7.14 -12.63 -13.47
N LEU A 127 -7.94 -11.91 -14.26
CA LEU A 127 -8.84 -12.50 -15.26
C LEU A 127 -8.05 -13.25 -16.35
N LEU A 128 -6.93 -12.68 -16.80
CA LEU A 128 -5.96 -13.31 -17.73
C LEU A 128 -5.24 -14.53 -17.13
N ALA A 129 -5.19 -14.71 -15.82
CA ALA A 129 -4.72 -15.96 -15.26
C ALA A 129 -5.81 -17.05 -15.37
N GLY A 130 -7.07 -16.66 -15.12
CA GLY A 130 -8.22 -17.55 -15.07
C GLY A 130 -8.54 -18.28 -16.36
N SER A 131 -8.72 -17.55 -17.46
CA SER A 131 -9.00 -18.19 -18.75
C SER A 131 -7.79 -18.93 -19.37
N LEU A 132 -6.53 -18.74 -18.91
CA LEU A 132 -5.30 -19.26 -19.58
C LEU A 132 -4.93 -20.56 -18.89
N PHE A 133 -4.97 -20.54 -17.56
CA PHE A 133 -4.46 -21.61 -16.72
C PHE A 133 -5.57 -22.30 -15.92
N GLY A 134 -6.82 -21.84 -16.02
CA GLY A 134 -7.94 -22.31 -15.21
C GLY A 134 -7.91 -21.79 -13.77
N VAL A 135 -8.90 -22.19 -12.97
CA VAL A 135 -9.08 -21.65 -11.59
C VAL A 135 -7.88 -21.99 -10.70
N PHE A 136 -7.53 -23.26 -10.55
CA PHE A 136 -6.54 -23.67 -9.55
C PHE A 136 -5.15 -23.10 -9.83
N ARG A 137 -4.65 -23.25 -11.06
CA ARG A 137 -3.34 -22.73 -11.45
C ARG A 137 -3.35 -21.21 -11.54
N GLY A 138 -4.44 -20.61 -12.03
CA GLY A 138 -4.61 -19.15 -12.09
C GLY A 138 -4.59 -18.50 -10.70
N VAL A 139 -5.31 -19.06 -9.72
CA VAL A 139 -5.29 -18.56 -8.34
C VAL A 139 -3.90 -18.70 -7.73
N ALA A 140 -3.25 -19.86 -7.87
CA ALA A 140 -1.90 -20.05 -7.36
C ALA A 140 -0.91 -19.03 -7.96
N LEU A 141 -1.01 -18.79 -9.27
CA LEU A 141 -0.19 -17.82 -9.99
C LEU A 141 -0.45 -16.38 -9.53
N VAL A 142 -1.72 -15.99 -9.39
CA VAL A 142 -2.11 -14.65 -8.91
C VAL A 142 -1.66 -14.44 -7.47
N VAL A 143 -1.86 -15.40 -6.58
CA VAL A 143 -1.42 -15.29 -5.18
C VAL A 143 0.11 -15.16 -5.10
N PHE A 144 0.84 -15.95 -5.89
CA PHE A 144 2.31 -15.87 -5.95
C PHE A 144 2.79 -14.50 -6.44
N THR A 145 2.31 -14.06 -7.61
CA THR A 145 2.73 -12.80 -8.24
C THR A 145 2.28 -11.57 -7.44
N ALA A 146 1.06 -11.56 -6.91
CA ALA A 146 0.56 -10.50 -6.05
C ALA A 146 1.34 -10.41 -4.73
N THR A 147 1.69 -11.54 -4.12
CA THR A 147 2.50 -11.56 -2.90
C THR A 147 3.93 -11.09 -3.16
N ALA A 148 4.56 -11.55 -4.25
CA ALA A 148 5.91 -11.13 -4.63
C ALA A 148 5.99 -9.62 -4.93
N GLY A 149 5.02 -9.09 -5.68
CA GLY A 149 4.91 -7.65 -5.96
C GLY A 149 4.57 -6.82 -4.71
N ALA A 150 3.66 -7.30 -3.86
CA ALA A 150 3.32 -6.64 -2.59
C ALA A 150 4.52 -6.59 -1.64
N SER A 151 5.33 -7.66 -1.61
CA SER A 151 6.56 -7.73 -0.81
C SER A 151 7.61 -6.75 -1.32
N SER A 152 7.78 -6.65 -2.65
CA SER A 152 8.68 -5.67 -3.27
C SER A 152 8.23 -4.22 -2.97
N CYS A 153 6.93 -3.95 -3.09
CA CYS A 153 6.33 -2.66 -2.72
C CYS A 153 6.56 -2.33 -1.23
N TYR A 154 6.40 -3.32 -0.34
CA TYR A 154 6.65 -3.17 1.08
C TYR A 154 8.10 -2.74 1.36
N PHE A 155 9.09 -3.39 0.74
CA PHE A 155 10.49 -3.03 0.95
C PHE A 155 10.83 -1.66 0.35
N LEU A 156 10.28 -1.34 -0.83
CA LEU A 156 10.45 -0.04 -1.46
C LEU A 156 9.86 1.09 -0.60
N SER A 157 8.65 0.88 -0.04
CA SER A 157 8.03 1.81 0.90
C SER A 157 8.79 1.89 2.23
N LYS A 158 9.36 0.79 2.72
CA LYS A 158 10.20 0.81 3.92
C LYS A 158 11.44 1.66 3.73
N LEU A 159 12.07 1.59 2.56
CA LEU A 159 13.29 2.34 2.23
C LEU A 159 12.99 3.82 1.97
N ILE A 160 11.96 4.12 1.17
CA ILE A 160 11.70 5.49 0.68
C ILE A 160 10.54 6.15 1.42
N GLY A 161 9.43 5.43 1.56
CA GLY A 161 8.18 5.94 2.12
C GLY A 161 8.28 6.28 3.61
N ARG A 162 8.98 5.46 4.39
CA ARG A 162 9.16 5.68 5.84
C ARG A 162 9.90 7.00 6.16
N PRO A 163 11.11 7.28 5.64
CA PRO A 163 11.80 8.54 5.94
C PRO A 163 11.02 9.75 5.41
N LEU A 164 10.35 9.63 4.25
CA LEU A 164 9.53 10.69 3.68
C LEU A 164 8.33 11.05 4.57
N VAL A 165 7.55 10.06 5.01
CA VAL A 165 6.38 10.29 5.87
C VAL A 165 6.79 10.77 7.26
N PHE A 166 7.89 10.27 7.82
CA PHE A 166 8.42 10.77 9.09
C PHE A 166 8.80 12.25 9.01
N SER A 167 9.36 12.71 7.88
CA SER A 167 9.69 14.13 7.68
C SER A 167 8.46 15.02 7.45
N LEU A 168 7.39 14.49 6.84
CA LEU A 168 6.19 15.27 6.52
C LEU A 168 5.17 15.31 7.67
N TRP A 169 4.96 14.19 8.37
CA TRP A 169 3.94 14.05 9.42
C TRP A 169 4.42 13.19 10.61
N PRO A 170 5.42 13.65 11.38
CA PRO A 170 6.00 12.87 12.49
C PRO A 170 4.99 12.52 13.59
N ASP A 171 4.11 13.46 13.95
CA ASP A 171 3.15 13.29 15.05
C ASP A 171 2.07 12.24 14.73
N LYS A 172 1.51 12.31 13.52
CA LYS A 172 0.52 11.33 13.04
C LYS A 172 1.13 9.94 12.93
N LEU A 173 2.36 9.86 12.42
CA LEU A 173 3.07 8.59 12.29
C LEU A 173 3.30 7.93 13.65
N THR A 174 3.73 8.70 14.65
CA THR A 174 3.94 8.21 16.02
C THR A 174 2.64 7.68 16.62
N PHE A 175 1.54 8.43 16.48
CA PHE A 175 0.22 7.98 16.93
C PHE A 175 -0.20 6.64 16.31
N PHE A 176 -0.06 6.48 14.98
CA PHE A 176 -0.43 5.23 14.32
C PHE A 176 0.48 4.06 14.72
N ARG A 177 1.79 4.30 14.86
CA ARG A 177 2.75 3.29 15.34
C ARG A 177 2.40 2.83 16.76
N ASP A 178 2.02 3.73 17.65
CA ASP A 178 1.61 3.39 19.01
C ASP A 178 0.32 2.54 19.02
N GLN A 179 -0.64 2.85 18.15
CA GLN A 179 -1.87 2.06 18.03
C GLN A 179 -1.60 0.65 17.48
N VAL A 180 -0.66 0.51 16.54
CA VAL A 180 -0.20 -0.79 16.05
C VAL A 180 0.54 -1.55 17.14
N ALA A 181 1.41 -0.87 17.91
CA ALA A 181 2.15 -1.46 19.02
C ALA A 181 1.22 -2.03 20.11
N LYS A 182 0.17 -1.29 20.48
CA LYS A 182 -0.86 -1.75 21.44
C LYS A 182 -1.61 -2.99 20.97
N ARG A 183 -1.70 -3.22 19.66
CA ARG A 183 -2.46 -4.34 19.04
C ARG A 183 -1.56 -5.43 18.45
N ARG A 184 -0.28 -5.46 18.83
CA ARG A 184 0.73 -6.44 18.35
C ARG A 184 0.26 -7.89 18.38
N LYS A 185 -0.43 -8.32 19.45
CA LYS A 185 -0.90 -9.71 19.63
C LYS A 185 -1.93 -10.16 18.58
N GLY A 186 -2.70 -9.23 18.00
CA GLY A 186 -3.75 -9.53 17.02
C GLY A 186 -3.42 -9.07 15.60
N LEU A 187 -2.21 -8.57 15.36
CA LEU A 187 -1.87 -7.80 14.15
C LEU A 187 -2.07 -8.58 12.85
N LEU A 188 -1.83 -9.90 12.87
CA LEU A 188 -2.08 -10.78 11.74
C LEU A 188 -3.55 -10.81 11.36
N ASN A 189 -4.44 -10.98 12.35
CA ASN A 189 -5.88 -11.06 12.11
C ASN A 189 -6.46 -9.70 11.68
N TYR A 190 -5.94 -8.58 12.22
CA TYR A 190 -6.30 -7.25 11.72
C TYR A 190 -5.88 -7.06 10.26
N MET A 191 -4.66 -7.48 9.88
CA MET A 191 -4.22 -7.42 8.49
C MET A 191 -5.04 -8.33 7.58
N LEU A 192 -5.35 -9.53 8.05
CA LEU A 192 -6.15 -10.49 7.29
C LEU A 192 -7.55 -9.92 7.03
N PHE A 193 -8.18 -9.33 8.04
CA PHE A 193 -9.43 -8.57 7.88
C PHE A 193 -9.30 -7.49 6.80
N LEU A 194 -8.28 -6.63 6.89
CA LEU A 194 -8.07 -5.53 5.93
C LEU A 194 -7.83 -6.00 4.50
N ARG A 195 -7.25 -7.19 4.31
CA ARG A 195 -6.95 -7.73 2.98
C ARG A 195 -8.10 -8.54 2.37
N VAL A 196 -8.88 -9.21 3.21
CA VAL A 196 -10.08 -9.93 2.77
C VAL A 196 -11.21 -8.96 2.47
N THR A 197 -11.35 -7.88 3.28
CA THR A 197 -12.34 -6.85 3.00
C THR A 197 -11.85 -5.89 1.91
N PRO A 198 -12.69 -5.54 0.91
CA PRO A 198 -12.33 -4.59 -0.15
C PRO A 198 -12.37 -3.11 0.32
N THR A 199 -12.24 -2.86 1.62
CA THR A 199 -12.39 -1.51 2.21
C THR A 199 -11.21 -0.60 1.90
N LEU A 200 -10.01 -1.15 1.83
CA LEU A 200 -8.79 -0.43 1.52
C LEU A 200 -8.14 -1.00 0.26
N PRO A 201 -7.63 -0.16 -0.65
CA PRO A 201 -6.85 -0.63 -1.78
C PRO A 201 -5.62 -1.44 -1.31
N ASN A 202 -5.36 -2.58 -1.95
CA ASN A 202 -4.17 -3.40 -1.66
C ASN A 202 -2.87 -2.58 -1.69
N THR A 203 -2.79 -1.68 -2.68
CA THR A 203 -1.77 -0.66 -2.86
C THR A 203 -1.51 0.17 -1.59
N PHE A 204 -2.57 0.66 -0.94
CA PHE A 204 -2.47 1.45 0.28
C PHE A 204 -1.92 0.60 1.43
N ILE A 205 -2.43 -0.62 1.61
CA ILE A 205 -1.96 -1.55 2.65
C ILE A 205 -0.46 -1.84 2.46
N ASN A 206 -0.01 -2.11 1.23
CA ASN A 206 1.40 -2.41 0.93
C ASN A 206 2.34 -1.26 1.33
N VAL A 207 1.95 -0.01 1.06
CA VAL A 207 2.75 1.18 1.40
C VAL A 207 2.67 1.54 2.88
N ALA A 208 1.47 1.51 3.47
CA ALA A 208 1.25 1.93 4.86
C ALA A 208 1.86 0.96 5.88
N SER A 209 1.87 -0.34 5.59
CA SER A 209 2.36 -1.40 6.49
C SER A 209 3.77 -1.17 7.05
N PRO A 210 4.81 -0.94 6.22
CA PRO A 210 6.17 -0.69 6.72
C PRO A 210 6.31 0.67 7.40
N ILE A 211 5.47 1.64 7.06
CA ILE A 211 5.46 2.99 7.64
C ILE A 211 5.01 2.91 9.10
N VAL A 212 3.93 2.16 9.38
CA VAL A 212 3.39 1.98 10.75
C VAL A 212 4.04 0.82 11.52
N ASP A 213 5.20 0.32 11.08
CA ASP A 213 5.98 -0.76 11.72
C ASP A 213 5.28 -2.11 11.86
N VAL A 214 4.45 -2.48 10.88
CA VAL A 214 3.98 -3.87 10.78
C VAL A 214 5.15 -4.75 10.37
N PRO A 215 5.47 -5.84 11.11
CA PRO A 215 6.55 -6.73 10.72
C PRO A 215 6.24 -7.47 9.41
N TYR A 216 7.27 -7.68 8.60
CA TYR A 216 7.16 -8.28 7.26
C TYR A 216 6.52 -9.67 7.26
N HIS A 217 6.82 -10.54 8.23
CA HIS A 217 6.24 -11.88 8.29
C HIS A 217 4.71 -11.82 8.45
N THR A 218 4.20 -10.93 9.31
CA THR A 218 2.75 -10.72 9.49
C THR A 218 2.13 -10.20 8.21
N PHE A 219 2.77 -9.24 7.56
CA PHE A 219 2.35 -8.74 6.26
C PHE A 219 2.30 -9.85 5.21
N PHE A 220 3.36 -10.65 5.09
CA PHE A 220 3.49 -11.71 4.11
C PHE A 220 2.39 -12.77 4.27
N PHE A 221 2.21 -13.34 5.47
CA PHE A 221 1.19 -14.36 5.71
C PHE A 221 -0.24 -13.81 5.52
N ALA A 222 -0.51 -12.59 6.00
CA ALA A 222 -1.81 -11.97 5.76
C ALA A 222 -2.06 -11.68 4.27
N THR A 223 -1.01 -11.37 3.49
CA THR A 223 -1.09 -11.16 2.03
C THR A 223 -1.44 -12.45 1.32
N VAL A 224 -0.68 -13.52 1.58
CA VAL A 224 -0.88 -14.82 0.96
C VAL A 224 -2.30 -15.33 1.22
N ILE A 225 -2.74 -15.30 2.48
CA ILE A 225 -4.06 -15.84 2.85
C ILE A 225 -5.18 -14.88 2.43
N GLY A 226 -5.01 -13.58 2.67
CA GLY A 226 -6.07 -12.59 2.47
C GLY A 226 -6.43 -12.32 1.01
N ILE A 227 -5.50 -12.54 0.08
CA ILE A 227 -5.75 -12.35 -1.36
C ILE A 227 -6.49 -13.54 -1.98
N ILE A 228 -6.42 -14.75 -1.40
CA ILE A 228 -7.00 -15.97 -1.99
C ILE A 228 -8.49 -15.81 -2.35
N PRO A 229 -9.37 -15.29 -1.47
CA PRO A 229 -10.80 -15.17 -1.79
C PRO A 229 -11.05 -14.25 -3.00
N ALA A 230 -10.43 -13.07 -3.02
CA ALA A 230 -10.57 -12.11 -4.10
C ALA A 230 -9.95 -12.64 -5.42
N ALA A 231 -8.79 -13.29 -5.33
CA ALA A 231 -8.15 -13.96 -6.46
C ALA A 231 -9.06 -15.06 -7.02
N TYR A 232 -9.67 -15.90 -6.17
CA TYR A 232 -10.57 -16.96 -6.61
C TYR A 232 -11.77 -16.42 -7.39
N VAL A 233 -12.45 -15.40 -6.86
CA VAL A 233 -13.61 -14.78 -7.54
C VAL A 233 -13.19 -14.22 -8.90
N THR A 234 -12.09 -13.47 -8.95
CA THR A 234 -11.63 -12.83 -10.18
C THR A 234 -11.14 -13.85 -11.21
N VAL A 235 -10.32 -14.82 -10.80
CA VAL A 235 -9.80 -15.87 -11.69
C VAL A 235 -10.94 -16.74 -12.22
N ARG A 236 -11.93 -17.06 -11.39
CA ARG A 236 -13.11 -17.84 -11.83
C ARG A 236 -13.91 -17.08 -12.88
N ALA A 237 -14.13 -15.78 -12.68
CA ALA A 237 -14.81 -14.95 -13.67
C ALA A 237 -14.00 -14.84 -14.98
N GLY A 238 -12.68 -14.96 -14.91
CA GLY A 238 -11.83 -15.04 -16.09
C GLY A 238 -12.16 -16.21 -17.01
N ILE A 239 -12.70 -17.33 -16.51
CA ILE A 239 -13.09 -18.48 -17.35
C ILE A 239 -14.29 -18.12 -18.23
N THR A 240 -15.24 -17.37 -17.70
CA THR A 240 -16.44 -16.90 -18.41
C THR A 240 -16.23 -15.50 -18.98
N LEU A 241 -15.02 -15.16 -19.39
CA LEU A 241 -14.66 -13.81 -19.83
C LEU A 241 -15.48 -13.31 -21.03
N GLY A 242 -15.93 -14.23 -21.91
CA GLY A 242 -16.81 -13.90 -23.04
C GLY A 242 -18.22 -13.45 -22.63
N GLU A 243 -18.65 -13.76 -21.41
CA GLU A 243 -19.97 -13.46 -20.88
C GLU A 243 -19.98 -12.24 -19.93
N LEU A 244 -18.80 -11.75 -19.53
CA LEU A 244 -18.68 -10.59 -18.64
C LEU A 244 -19.00 -9.30 -19.39
N GLN A 245 -20.04 -8.60 -18.97
CA GLN A 245 -20.40 -7.29 -19.52
C GLN A 245 -19.64 -6.15 -18.84
N SER A 246 -19.30 -6.28 -17.55
CA SER A 246 -18.53 -5.27 -16.83
C SER A 246 -17.63 -5.84 -15.73
N VAL A 247 -16.55 -5.12 -15.40
CA VAL A 247 -15.72 -5.42 -14.21
C VAL A 247 -16.50 -5.15 -12.92
N GLY A 248 -17.55 -4.33 -12.98
CA GLY A 248 -18.46 -4.04 -11.87
C GLY A 248 -19.24 -5.27 -11.41
N ASP A 249 -19.50 -6.22 -12.31
CA ASP A 249 -20.21 -7.47 -11.99
C ASP A 249 -19.41 -8.34 -10.99
N LEU A 250 -18.08 -8.20 -10.98
CA LEU A 250 -17.20 -8.85 -9.99
C LEU A 250 -17.36 -8.25 -8.59
N TYR A 251 -17.76 -6.99 -8.52
CA TYR A 251 -17.95 -6.21 -7.29
C TYR A 251 -19.43 -6.04 -6.95
N ASP A 252 -20.28 -6.96 -7.41
CA ASP A 252 -21.69 -6.98 -7.01
C ASP A 252 -21.84 -7.01 -5.48
N MET A 253 -22.92 -6.41 -4.97
CA MET A 253 -23.17 -6.24 -3.54
C MET A 253 -23.17 -7.57 -2.79
N HIS A 254 -23.60 -8.65 -3.44
CA HIS A 254 -23.55 -9.99 -2.86
C HIS A 254 -22.12 -10.52 -2.68
N SER A 255 -21.25 -10.31 -3.67
CA SER A 255 -19.83 -10.69 -3.63
C SER A 255 -19.06 -9.89 -2.57
N ILE A 256 -19.30 -8.57 -2.52
CA ILE A 256 -18.73 -7.70 -1.49
C ILE A 256 -19.20 -8.13 -0.10
N GLY A 257 -20.51 -8.40 0.07
CA GLY A 257 -21.08 -8.86 1.33
C GLY A 257 -20.46 -10.19 1.80
N THR A 258 -20.23 -11.13 0.88
CA THR A 258 -19.59 -12.41 1.18
C THR A 258 -18.13 -12.21 1.64
N LEU A 259 -17.34 -11.40 0.92
CA LEU A 259 -15.97 -11.07 1.31
C LEU A 259 -15.93 -10.36 2.67
N PHE A 260 -16.89 -9.47 2.92
CA PHE A 260 -17.01 -8.77 4.19
C PHE A 260 -17.31 -9.72 5.36
N LEU A 261 -18.22 -10.69 5.17
CA LEU A 261 -18.50 -11.71 6.17
C LEU A 261 -17.28 -12.61 6.45
N ILE A 262 -16.54 -13.02 5.42
CA ILE A 262 -15.30 -13.80 5.60
C ILE A 262 -14.28 -12.97 6.40
N GLY A 263 -14.16 -11.68 6.11
CA GLY A 263 -13.33 -10.76 6.89
C GLY A 263 -13.77 -10.72 8.36
N LEU A 264 -15.06 -10.51 8.63
CA LEU A 264 -15.62 -10.51 9.98
C LEU A 264 -15.30 -11.79 10.75
N VAL A 265 -15.50 -12.96 10.13
CA VAL A 265 -15.14 -14.26 10.74
C VAL A 265 -13.65 -14.31 11.08
N SER A 266 -12.78 -13.75 10.23
CA SER A 266 -11.34 -13.69 10.47
C SER A 266 -10.93 -12.83 11.68
N ILE A 267 -11.69 -11.78 12.03
CA ILE A 267 -11.35 -10.89 13.16
C ILE A 267 -11.96 -11.34 14.49
N THR A 268 -13.05 -12.11 14.47
CA THR A 268 -13.77 -12.62 15.66
C THR A 268 -12.86 -13.25 16.73
N PRO A 269 -11.87 -14.11 16.40
CA PRO A 269 -10.99 -14.71 17.42
C PRO A 269 -10.18 -13.68 18.19
N THR A 270 -9.83 -12.55 17.55
CA THR A 270 -9.02 -11.48 18.14
C THR A 270 -9.82 -10.61 19.08
N LEU A 271 -11.09 -10.35 18.76
CA LEU A 271 -11.97 -9.54 19.59
C LEU A 271 -12.36 -10.30 20.87
N ILE A 272 -12.52 -11.62 20.78
CA ILE A 272 -12.86 -12.47 21.92
C ILE A 272 -11.61 -12.70 22.81
N GLY A 273 -10.43 -12.90 22.22
CA GLY A 273 -9.19 -13.16 22.98
C GLY A 273 -8.61 -11.95 23.72
N ASN A 274 -9.05 -10.73 23.43
CA ASN A 274 -8.58 -9.51 24.10
C ASN A 274 -9.42 -9.10 25.33
N LYS A 275 -10.40 -9.94 25.71
CA LYS A 275 -11.34 -9.70 26.80
C LYS A 275 -11.01 -10.45 28.10
N ASN A 276 -9.89 -11.17 28.15
CA ASN A 276 -9.37 -11.87 29.34
C ASN A 276 -8.03 -11.27 29.77
#